data_AF-A0A836BH06-F1
#
_entry.id   AF-A0A836BH06-F1
#
_cell.length_a   1.000
_cell.length_b   1.000
_cell.length_c   1.000
_cell.angle_alpha   90.00
_cell.angle_beta   90.00
_cell.angle_gamma   90.00
#
_symmetry.space_group_name_H-M   'P 1'
#
loop_
_entity.id
_entity.type
_entity.pdbx_description
1 polymer ?
#
loop_
_entity_poly.entity_id
_entity_poly.type
_entity_poly.pdbx_seq_one_letter_code
_entity_poly.pdbx_strand_id
1 'polypeptide(L)'
;MLESASERLGEKGMPHEYAPSKNPKARLAVLEDAGEIGIPTTTGLLIGIGETPYEIIDSIYAIKQLHKKFGHIQEIILQNFHPKEDTVMRSYPPADEQYFKKVVALARIIVPDMNIQIPPNLSFESYPSFLSVGINDWGGISPLTPDYVNPEFRWPSIETVEKNSEKAGFEFQARFPVYPEFMSLVNSNLLSKMMEISNEDRFVKKEYWK
;
A
#
# COMPACT_ATOMS: atom_id res chain seq x y z
N MET A 1 4.15 5.57 -6.20
CA MET A 1 4.37 4.13 -5.97
C MET A 1 5.50 3.64 -6.86
N LEU A 2 6.36 2.75 -6.34
CA LEU A 2 7.46 2.12 -7.09
C LEU A 2 6.94 1.11 -8.13
N GLU A 3 5.93 0.32 -7.77
CA GLU A 3 5.31 -0.78 -8.54
C GLU A 3 6.25 -1.97 -8.80
N SER A 4 7.47 -1.73 -9.25
CA SER A 4 8.55 -2.71 -9.33
C SER A 4 9.90 -2.00 -9.42
N ALA A 5 10.96 -2.61 -8.90
CA ALA A 5 12.34 -2.16 -9.11
C ALA A 5 12.96 -2.72 -10.41
N SER A 6 12.26 -3.62 -11.12
CA SER A 6 12.78 -4.26 -12.32
C SER A 6 12.69 -3.35 -13.56
N GLU A 7 13.81 -3.17 -14.25
CA GLU A 7 13.85 -2.49 -15.55
C GLU A 7 13.22 -3.33 -16.67
N ARG A 8 13.19 -4.66 -16.50
CA ARG A 8 12.62 -5.60 -17.48
C ARG A 8 11.15 -5.29 -17.76
N LEU A 9 10.39 -4.84 -16.76
CA LEU A 9 8.98 -4.51 -16.95
C LEU A 9 8.76 -3.32 -17.90
N GLY A 10 9.79 -2.52 -18.18
CA GLY A 10 9.76 -1.43 -19.18
C GLY A 10 10.21 -1.84 -20.58
N GLU A 11 10.60 -3.11 -20.80
CA GLU A 11 10.99 -3.60 -22.12
C GLU A 11 9.80 -3.75 -23.07
N LYS A 12 10.08 -3.99 -24.36
CA LYS A 12 9.04 -4.17 -25.37
C LYS A 12 8.12 -5.35 -25.03
N GLY A 13 6.81 -5.11 -25.07
CA GLY A 13 5.76 -6.08 -24.76
C GLY A 13 5.49 -6.24 -23.26
N MET A 14 6.19 -5.50 -22.40
CA MET A 14 6.04 -5.58 -20.95
C MET A 14 5.10 -4.48 -20.41
N PRO A 15 4.55 -4.64 -19.19
CA PRO A 15 3.49 -3.78 -18.64
C PRO A 15 3.80 -2.28 -18.62
N HIS A 16 5.08 -1.91 -18.49
CA HIS A 16 5.51 -0.53 -18.37
C HIS A 16 6.14 0.04 -19.65
N GLU A 17 6.08 -0.66 -20.80
CA GLU A 17 6.66 -0.21 -22.08
C GLU A 17 6.27 1.25 -22.42
N TYR A 18 4.98 1.58 -22.26
CA TYR A 18 4.44 2.91 -22.57
C TYR A 18 4.19 3.76 -21.32
N ALA A 19 4.77 3.36 -20.18
CA ALA A 19 4.59 4.03 -18.90
C ALA A 19 5.93 4.62 -18.41
N PRO A 20 6.43 5.72 -19.02
CA PRO A 20 7.70 6.34 -18.61
C PRO A 20 7.67 6.79 -17.15
N SER A 21 6.48 7.12 -16.64
CA SER A 21 6.29 7.44 -15.22
C SER A 21 6.58 6.23 -14.31
N LYS A 22 6.70 5.01 -14.81
CA LYS A 22 7.01 3.78 -14.05
C LYS A 22 8.45 3.32 -14.19
N ASN A 23 9.34 4.19 -14.69
CA ASN A 23 10.76 3.91 -14.68
C ASN A 23 11.26 3.70 -13.23
N PRO A 24 11.84 2.52 -12.90
CA PRO A 24 12.19 2.17 -11.53
C PRO A 24 13.31 3.05 -10.96
N LYS A 25 14.32 3.44 -11.76
CA LYS A 25 15.40 4.34 -11.32
C LYS A 25 14.84 5.70 -10.91
N ALA A 26 13.97 6.29 -11.72
CA ALA A 26 13.32 7.55 -11.39
C ALA A 26 12.43 7.45 -10.14
N ARG A 27 11.70 6.33 -9.98
CA ARG A 27 10.87 6.10 -8.79
C ARG A 27 11.69 5.93 -7.52
N LEU A 28 12.80 5.21 -7.58
CA LEU A 28 13.71 5.04 -6.45
C LEU A 28 14.40 6.36 -6.08
N ALA A 29 14.80 7.17 -7.07
CA ALA A 29 15.37 8.50 -6.83
C ALA A 29 14.38 9.41 -6.08
N VAL A 30 13.10 9.43 -6.46
CA VAL A 30 12.08 10.21 -5.72
C VAL A 30 11.93 9.74 -4.27
N LEU A 31 12.03 8.44 -4.01
CA LEU A 31 12.00 7.91 -2.64
C LEU A 31 13.27 8.29 -1.86
N GLU A 32 14.43 8.28 -2.51
CA GLU A 32 15.68 8.76 -1.91
C GLU A 32 15.59 10.25 -1.57
N ASP A 33 15.16 11.10 -2.51
CA ASP A 33 14.98 12.54 -2.30
C ASP A 33 14.03 12.83 -1.13
N ALA A 34 12.89 12.12 -1.06
CA ALA A 34 11.95 12.26 0.05
C ALA A 34 12.55 11.84 1.40
N GLY A 35 13.40 10.81 1.39
CA GLY A 35 14.16 10.37 2.55
C GLY A 35 15.20 11.39 3.01
N GLU A 36 15.92 12.03 2.09
CA GLU A 36 16.93 13.05 2.41
C GLU A 36 16.33 14.28 3.11
N ILE A 37 15.10 14.64 2.76
CA ILE A 37 14.39 15.77 3.40
C ILE A 37 13.42 15.35 4.51
N GLY A 38 13.39 14.05 4.87
CA GLY A 38 12.65 13.54 6.02
C GLY A 38 11.12 13.55 5.89
N ILE A 39 10.58 13.34 4.68
CA ILE A 39 9.13 13.27 4.46
C ILE A 39 8.62 11.82 4.65
N PRO A 40 7.67 11.57 5.57
CA PRO A 40 6.98 10.29 5.65
C PRO A 40 6.35 9.95 4.30
N THR A 41 6.79 8.84 3.71
CA THR A 41 6.41 8.48 2.34
C THR A 41 5.81 7.10 2.30
N THR A 42 4.69 6.98 1.60
CA THR A 42 4.12 5.69 1.22
C THR A 42 4.62 5.29 -0.17
N THR A 43 4.99 4.02 -0.33
CA THR A 43 5.27 3.42 -1.63
C THR A 43 4.62 2.05 -1.70
N GLY A 44 4.96 1.24 -2.70
CA GLY A 44 4.26 -0.03 -2.92
C GLY A 44 4.65 -0.72 -4.19
N LEU A 45 4.09 -1.92 -4.36
CA LEU A 45 4.30 -2.82 -5.48
C LEU A 45 2.96 -3.18 -6.13
N LEU A 46 2.97 -3.34 -7.45
CA LEU A 46 1.84 -3.85 -8.21
C LEU A 46 2.12 -5.32 -8.54
N ILE A 47 1.22 -6.21 -8.12
CA ILE A 47 1.44 -7.66 -8.11
C ILE A 47 0.58 -8.31 -9.21
N GLY A 48 1.14 -9.25 -9.95
CA GLY A 48 0.46 -9.99 -11.01
C GLY A 48 0.48 -9.29 -12.36
N ILE A 49 1.49 -8.46 -12.64
CA ILE A 49 1.67 -7.80 -13.94
C ILE A 49 2.64 -8.54 -14.87
N GLY A 50 3.32 -9.56 -14.37
CA GLY A 50 4.31 -10.34 -15.16
C GLY A 50 5.72 -10.27 -14.59
N GLU A 51 5.84 -9.76 -13.37
CA GLU A 51 7.03 -9.85 -12.53
C GLU A 51 7.32 -11.30 -12.10
N THR A 52 8.59 -11.57 -11.83
CA THR A 52 9.06 -12.82 -11.26
C THR A 52 9.12 -12.71 -9.73
N PRO A 53 9.10 -13.84 -9.00
CA PRO A 53 9.30 -13.82 -7.55
C PRO A 53 10.60 -13.13 -7.11
N TYR A 54 11.68 -13.24 -7.89
CA TYR A 54 12.95 -12.57 -7.59
C TYR A 54 12.83 -11.05 -7.72
N GLU A 55 12.14 -10.55 -8.74
CA GLU A 55 11.92 -9.11 -8.92
C GLU A 55 11.04 -8.52 -7.80
N ILE A 56 10.07 -9.29 -7.28
CA ILE A 56 9.32 -8.90 -6.07
C ILE A 56 10.26 -8.77 -4.87
N ILE A 57 11.10 -9.78 -4.63
CA ILE A 57 12.06 -9.78 -3.51
C ILE A 57 13.00 -8.58 -3.64
N ASP A 58 13.59 -8.37 -4.81
CA ASP A 58 14.50 -7.25 -5.08
C ASP A 58 13.81 -5.89 -4.83
N SER A 59 12.54 -5.77 -5.23
CA SER A 59 11.76 -4.55 -5.00
C SER A 59 11.49 -4.30 -3.52
N ILE A 60 11.14 -5.34 -2.74
CA ILE A 60 10.95 -5.23 -1.29
C ILE A 60 12.29 -4.86 -0.62
N TYR A 61 13.40 -5.46 -1.04
CA TYR A 61 14.72 -5.12 -0.51
C TYR A 61 15.14 -3.68 -0.86
N ALA A 62 14.85 -3.19 -2.07
CA ALA A 62 15.12 -1.80 -2.44
C ALA A 62 14.39 -0.83 -1.49
N ILE A 63 13.10 -1.07 -1.22
CA ILE A 63 12.30 -0.30 -0.25
C ILE A 63 12.91 -0.42 1.15
N LYS A 64 13.25 -1.63 1.59
CA LYS A 64 13.85 -1.89 2.90
C LYS A 64 15.16 -1.13 3.10
N GLN A 65 16.03 -1.07 2.10
CA GLN A 65 17.31 -0.35 2.21
C GLN A 65 17.12 1.16 2.28
N LEU A 66 16.19 1.72 1.50
CA LEU A 66 15.85 3.15 1.59
C LEU A 66 15.27 3.50 2.96
N HIS A 67 14.35 2.68 3.47
CA HIS A 67 13.82 2.87 4.81
C HIS A 67 14.91 2.72 5.88
N LYS A 68 15.81 1.73 5.77
CA LYS A 68 16.93 1.57 6.70
C LYS A 68 17.89 2.78 6.68
N LYS A 69 18.09 3.40 5.52
CA LYS A 69 18.98 4.55 5.35
C LYS A 69 18.39 5.84 5.95
N PHE A 70 17.09 6.05 5.79
CA PHE A 70 16.46 7.36 6.04
C PHE A 70 15.30 7.35 7.05
N GLY A 71 14.75 6.18 7.38
CA GLY A 71 13.65 6.03 8.33
C GLY A 71 12.33 6.68 7.91
N HIS A 72 12.11 6.91 6.61
CA HIS A 72 11.01 7.74 6.10
C HIS A 72 9.85 6.96 5.45
N ILE A 73 10.05 5.72 5.04
CA ILE A 73 8.99 4.94 4.37
C ILE A 73 8.06 4.35 5.43
N GLN A 74 6.83 4.82 5.47
CA GLN A 74 5.86 4.42 6.51
C GLN A 74 5.05 3.18 6.16
N GLU A 75 4.91 2.87 4.87
CA GLU A 75 3.97 1.88 4.38
C GLU A 75 4.40 1.31 3.02
N ILE A 76 4.24 0.00 2.87
CA ILE A 76 4.24 -0.69 1.59
C ILE A 76 2.81 -1.07 1.23
N ILE A 77 2.29 -0.44 0.18
CA ILE A 77 1.05 -0.86 -0.46
C ILE A 77 1.36 -2.04 -1.38
N LEU A 78 0.75 -3.19 -1.11
CA LEU A 78 0.73 -4.30 -2.06
C LEU A 78 -0.63 -4.28 -2.75
N GLN A 79 -0.63 -4.01 -4.05
CA GLN A 79 -1.84 -3.93 -4.84
C GLN A 79 -1.86 -5.07 -5.85
N ASN A 80 -2.92 -5.87 -5.88
CA ASN A 80 -3.13 -6.86 -6.92
C ASN A 80 -3.62 -6.20 -8.22
N PHE A 81 -3.07 -6.65 -9.34
CA PHE A 81 -3.46 -6.22 -10.67
C PHE A 81 -4.85 -6.73 -11.03
N HIS A 82 -5.62 -5.82 -11.64
CA HIS A 82 -6.86 -6.14 -12.34
C HIS A 82 -6.80 -5.53 -13.75
N PRO A 83 -7.16 -6.28 -14.80
CA PRO A 83 -7.15 -5.76 -16.16
C PRO A 83 -8.13 -4.61 -16.33
N LYS A 84 -7.79 -3.71 -17.25
CA LYS A 84 -8.60 -2.54 -17.62
C LYS A 84 -8.85 -2.56 -19.11
N GLU A 85 -10.11 -2.38 -19.51
CA GLU A 85 -10.54 -2.45 -20.92
C GLU A 85 -9.74 -1.51 -21.84
N ASP A 86 -9.44 -0.30 -21.37
CA ASP A 86 -8.73 0.72 -22.14
C ASP A 86 -7.19 0.58 -22.10
N THR A 87 -6.67 -0.57 -21.72
CA THR A 87 -5.22 -0.83 -21.64
C THR A 87 -4.78 -1.95 -22.56
N VAL A 88 -3.48 -1.98 -22.89
CA VAL A 88 -2.84 -3.09 -23.63
C VAL A 88 -3.02 -4.42 -22.87
N MET A 89 -3.11 -4.37 -21.54
CA MET A 89 -3.27 -5.55 -20.68
C MET A 89 -4.74 -5.93 -20.43
N ARG A 90 -5.72 -5.43 -21.19
CA ARG A 90 -7.14 -5.76 -21.02
C ARG A 90 -7.47 -7.26 -21.00
N SER A 91 -6.69 -8.06 -21.72
CA SER A 91 -6.86 -9.52 -21.80
C SER A 91 -5.89 -10.30 -20.92
N TYR A 92 -5.06 -9.59 -20.14
CA TYR A 92 -4.17 -10.22 -19.18
C TYR A 92 -4.97 -10.67 -17.95
N PRO A 93 -4.71 -11.86 -17.37
CA PRO A 93 -5.45 -12.30 -16.19
C PRO A 93 -5.23 -11.37 -15.00
N PRO A 94 -6.23 -11.19 -14.11
CA PRO A 94 -6.00 -10.56 -12.83
C PRO A 94 -4.97 -11.37 -12.02
N ALA A 95 -4.38 -10.74 -11.01
CA ALA A 95 -3.41 -11.43 -10.16
C ALA A 95 -4.05 -12.64 -9.45
N ASP A 96 -3.35 -13.77 -9.45
CA ASP A 96 -3.76 -14.94 -8.68
C ASP A 96 -3.72 -14.64 -7.17
N GLU A 97 -4.81 -14.95 -6.47
CA GLU A 97 -4.95 -14.60 -5.05
C GLU A 97 -3.94 -15.37 -4.17
N GLN A 98 -3.68 -16.64 -4.48
CA GLN A 98 -2.73 -17.45 -3.70
C GLN A 98 -1.31 -16.92 -3.88
N TYR A 99 -0.95 -16.52 -5.10
CA TYR A 99 0.30 -15.82 -5.35
C TYR A 99 0.36 -14.49 -4.60
N PHE A 100 -0.69 -13.68 -4.63
CA PHE A 100 -0.73 -12.41 -3.92
C PHE A 100 -0.57 -12.57 -2.40
N LYS A 101 -1.28 -13.52 -1.78
CA LYS A 101 -1.09 -13.86 -0.35
C LYS A 101 0.33 -14.29 -0.02
N LYS A 102 1.00 -15.05 -0.90
CA LYS A 102 2.41 -15.42 -0.72
C LYS A 102 3.32 -14.19 -0.74
N VAL A 103 3.07 -13.25 -1.66
CA VAL A 103 3.84 -12.00 -1.72
C VAL A 103 3.64 -11.15 -0.46
N VAL A 104 2.40 -11.06 0.06
CA VAL A 104 2.10 -10.36 1.32
C VAL A 104 2.84 -10.99 2.50
N ALA A 105 2.75 -12.32 2.65
CA ALA A 105 3.48 -13.05 3.70
C ALA A 105 5.00 -12.85 3.60
N LEU A 106 5.54 -12.90 2.37
CA LEU A 106 6.96 -12.67 2.12
C LEU A 106 7.38 -11.24 2.49
N ALA A 107 6.58 -10.24 2.14
CA ALA A 107 6.84 -8.86 2.53
C ALA A 107 6.87 -8.72 4.06
N ARG A 108 5.89 -9.29 4.79
CA ARG A 108 5.90 -9.27 6.26
C ARG A 108 7.15 -9.92 6.85
N ILE A 109 7.65 -11.02 6.27
CA ILE A 109 8.88 -11.67 6.73
C ILE A 109 10.11 -10.79 6.48
N ILE A 110 10.20 -10.13 5.32
CA ILE A 110 11.38 -9.33 4.94
C ILE A 110 11.41 -7.99 5.69
N VAL A 111 10.26 -7.36 5.91
CA VAL A 111 10.09 -6.07 6.60
C VAL A 111 9.10 -6.19 7.78
N PRO A 112 9.49 -6.85 8.88
CA PRO A 112 8.57 -7.22 9.97
C PRO A 112 7.93 -6.01 10.67
N ASP A 113 8.62 -4.88 10.74
CA ASP A 113 8.16 -3.69 11.47
C ASP A 113 7.44 -2.66 10.59
N MET A 114 7.43 -2.85 9.26
CA MET A 114 6.84 -1.87 8.33
C MET A 114 5.34 -2.09 8.20
N ASN A 115 4.56 -1.02 8.01
CA ASN A 115 3.14 -1.17 7.71
C ASN A 115 2.96 -1.75 6.31
N ILE A 116 2.07 -2.74 6.19
CA ILE A 116 1.75 -3.42 4.95
C ILE A 116 0.25 -3.27 4.73
N GLN A 117 -0.08 -2.63 3.61
CA GLN A 117 -1.42 -2.23 3.26
C GLN A 117 -1.87 -2.97 2.00
N ILE A 118 -3.12 -3.43 1.98
CA ILE A 118 -3.78 -3.84 0.73
C ILE A 118 -5.10 -3.08 0.56
N PRO A 119 -5.55 -2.83 -0.68
CA PRO A 119 -6.88 -2.28 -0.93
C PRO A 119 -7.94 -3.39 -0.82
N PRO A 120 -8.94 -3.29 0.09
CA PRO A 120 -9.90 -4.37 0.31
C PRO A 120 -10.90 -4.53 -0.85
N ASN A 121 -11.17 -3.47 -1.63
CA ASN A 121 -12.08 -3.52 -2.78
C ASN A 121 -11.59 -4.43 -3.91
N LEU A 122 -10.27 -4.60 -4.08
CA LEU A 122 -9.68 -5.43 -5.13
C LEU A 122 -9.64 -6.92 -4.78
N SER A 123 -10.03 -7.28 -3.56
CA SER A 123 -10.19 -8.66 -3.09
C SER A 123 -11.47 -8.77 -2.22
N PHE A 124 -12.57 -8.17 -2.67
CA PHE A 124 -13.75 -7.86 -1.86
C PHE A 124 -14.30 -9.02 -1.02
N GLU A 125 -14.31 -10.25 -1.54
CA GLU A 125 -14.83 -11.41 -0.82
C GLU A 125 -13.82 -12.00 0.18
N SER A 126 -12.53 -11.89 -0.13
CA SER A 126 -11.47 -12.60 0.58
C SER A 126 -10.54 -11.68 1.36
N TYR A 127 -10.69 -10.35 1.28
CA TYR A 127 -9.79 -9.39 1.90
C TYR A 127 -9.54 -9.68 3.39
N PRO A 128 -10.51 -10.10 4.24
CA PRO A 128 -10.24 -10.33 5.66
C PRO A 128 -9.19 -11.42 5.89
N SER A 129 -9.05 -12.37 4.96
CA SER A 129 -8.04 -13.42 5.04
C SER A 129 -6.60 -12.90 4.86
N PHE A 130 -6.41 -11.65 4.45
CA PHE A 130 -5.08 -11.06 4.36
C PHE A 130 -4.49 -10.67 5.72
N LEU A 131 -5.32 -10.50 6.75
CA LEU A 131 -4.87 -10.27 8.13
C LEU A 131 -4.02 -11.44 8.64
N SER A 132 -4.39 -12.68 8.29
CA SER A 132 -3.64 -13.88 8.72
C SER A 132 -2.31 -14.07 7.99
N VAL A 133 -2.06 -13.33 6.90
CA VAL A 133 -0.79 -13.37 6.16
C VAL A 133 0.07 -12.12 6.37
N GLY A 134 -0.34 -11.23 7.27
CA GLY A 134 0.54 -10.21 7.83
C GLY A 134 0.34 -8.79 7.33
N ILE A 135 -0.79 -8.43 6.73
CA ILE A 135 -1.11 -7.01 6.60
C ILE A 135 -1.45 -6.43 7.98
N ASN A 136 -1.39 -5.11 8.11
CA ASN A 136 -1.91 -4.39 9.28
C ASN A 136 -2.68 -3.11 8.91
N ASP A 137 -2.97 -2.90 7.62
CA ASP A 137 -3.68 -1.72 7.14
C ASP A 137 -4.59 -2.05 5.95
N TRP A 138 -5.79 -1.44 5.95
CA TRP A 138 -6.73 -1.46 4.84
C TRP A 138 -6.68 -0.12 4.12
N GLY A 139 -6.09 -0.12 2.93
CA GLY A 139 -5.99 1.08 2.11
C GLY A 139 -7.27 1.39 1.35
N GLY A 140 -7.52 2.67 1.07
CA GLY A 140 -8.64 3.06 0.21
C GLY A 140 -9.98 2.62 0.78
N ILE A 141 -10.51 3.39 1.74
CA ILE A 141 -11.88 3.24 2.20
C ILE A 141 -12.47 4.64 2.17
N SER A 142 -13.56 4.81 1.41
CA SER A 142 -14.25 6.10 1.32
C SER A 142 -15.76 5.87 1.27
N PRO A 143 -16.54 6.45 2.20
CA PRO A 143 -17.99 6.46 2.09
C PRO A 143 -18.50 7.57 1.15
N LEU A 144 -17.62 8.49 0.70
CA LEU A 144 -18.00 9.70 -0.03
C LEU A 144 -17.67 9.65 -1.52
N THR A 145 -16.59 8.97 -1.88
CA THR A 145 -16.03 9.01 -3.24
C THR A 145 -15.88 7.60 -3.80
N PRO A 146 -16.00 7.40 -5.12
CA PRO A 146 -15.58 6.16 -5.74
C PRO A 146 -14.06 6.00 -5.69
N ASP A 147 -13.56 4.82 -6.07
CA ASP A 147 -12.16 4.62 -6.42
C ASP A 147 -11.91 5.21 -7.81
N TYR A 148 -11.15 6.30 -7.91
CA TYR A 148 -10.83 6.91 -9.21
C TYR A 148 -9.79 6.12 -10.02
N VAL A 149 -9.05 5.21 -9.38
CA VAL A 149 -8.08 4.32 -10.05
C VAL A 149 -8.79 3.05 -10.51
N ASN A 150 -9.69 2.51 -9.69
CA ASN A 150 -10.45 1.30 -9.97
C ASN A 150 -11.96 1.52 -9.82
N PRO A 151 -12.60 2.35 -10.67
CA PRO A 151 -14.01 2.73 -10.51
C PRO A 151 -14.98 1.55 -10.56
N GLU A 152 -14.58 0.45 -11.20
CA GLU A 152 -15.33 -0.82 -11.27
C GLU A 152 -15.45 -1.50 -9.89
N PHE A 153 -14.56 -1.19 -8.95
CA PHE A 153 -14.42 -1.85 -7.65
C PHE A 153 -14.80 -0.89 -6.54
N ARG A 154 -16.05 -0.98 -6.07
CA ARG A 154 -16.56 -0.14 -4.98
C ARG A 154 -15.86 -0.42 -3.67
N TRP A 155 -15.66 0.63 -2.87
CA TRP A 155 -15.18 0.50 -1.51
C TRP A 155 -16.15 -0.33 -0.66
N PRO A 156 -15.66 -1.21 0.23
CA PRO A 156 -16.49 -1.78 1.28
C PRO A 156 -16.93 -0.68 2.27
N SER A 157 -18.07 -0.90 2.93
CA SER A 157 -18.51 0.03 3.98
C SER A 157 -17.56 -0.05 5.19
N ILE A 158 -17.41 1.05 5.91
CA ILE A 158 -16.58 1.13 7.12
C ILE A 158 -17.02 0.08 8.14
N GLU A 159 -18.32 -0.09 8.35
CA GLU A 159 -18.90 -1.06 9.29
C GLU A 159 -18.59 -2.51 8.87
N THR A 160 -18.53 -2.77 7.57
CA THR A 160 -18.19 -4.09 7.04
C THR A 160 -16.73 -4.43 7.32
N VAL A 161 -15.82 -3.47 7.12
CA VAL A 161 -14.40 -3.64 7.40
C VAL A 161 -14.14 -3.76 8.90
N GLU A 162 -14.80 -2.94 9.73
CA GLU A 162 -14.74 -3.00 11.19
C GLU A 162 -15.13 -4.41 11.68
N LYS A 163 -16.32 -4.88 11.31
CA LYS A 163 -16.85 -6.18 11.70
C LYS A 163 -15.96 -7.35 11.26
N ASN A 164 -15.41 -7.29 10.05
CA ASN A 164 -14.57 -8.36 9.55
C ASN A 164 -13.18 -8.37 10.20
N SER A 165 -12.64 -7.20 10.54
CA SER A 165 -11.38 -7.08 11.30
C SER A 165 -11.56 -7.62 12.73
N GLU A 166 -12.65 -7.27 13.40
CA GLU A 166 -12.99 -7.77 14.74
C GLU A 166 -13.17 -9.30 14.76
N LYS A 167 -13.86 -9.86 13.76
CA LYS A 167 -13.99 -11.32 13.61
C LYS A 167 -12.65 -12.03 13.44
N ALA A 168 -11.66 -11.36 12.87
CA ALA A 168 -10.30 -11.88 12.73
C ALA A 168 -9.44 -11.66 13.99
N GLY A 169 -10.00 -11.06 15.05
CA GLY A 169 -9.31 -10.81 16.31
C GLY A 169 -8.52 -9.51 16.36
N PHE A 170 -8.76 -8.57 15.44
CA PHE A 170 -8.06 -7.29 15.35
C PHE A 170 -8.99 -6.12 15.69
N GLU A 171 -8.42 -5.05 16.23
CA GLU A 171 -9.11 -3.78 16.40
C GLU A 171 -9.01 -2.96 15.11
N PHE A 172 -10.12 -2.36 14.69
CA PHE A 172 -10.14 -1.44 13.55
C PHE A 172 -10.08 0.00 14.04
N GLN A 173 -9.04 0.73 13.63
CA GLN A 173 -8.78 2.11 14.01
C GLN A 173 -8.51 2.95 12.76
N ALA A 174 -9.05 4.17 12.72
CA ALA A 174 -8.68 5.14 11.68
C ALA A 174 -7.40 5.87 12.06
N ARG A 175 -6.48 5.96 11.11
CA ARG A 175 -5.23 6.73 11.26
C ARG A 175 -5.28 8.03 10.47
N PHE A 176 -4.35 8.92 10.80
CA PHE A 176 -4.02 10.06 9.94
C PHE A 176 -3.26 9.60 8.69
N PRO A 177 -3.04 10.49 7.70
CA PRO A 177 -2.16 10.20 6.56
C PRO A 177 -0.73 9.80 6.95
N VAL A 178 -0.30 10.13 8.17
CA VAL A 178 0.98 9.74 8.76
C VAL A 178 0.72 8.79 9.94
N TYR A 179 1.51 7.72 10.01
CA TYR A 179 1.41 6.75 11.11
C TYR A 179 1.96 7.31 12.44
N PRO A 180 1.49 6.82 13.61
CA PRO A 180 1.92 7.31 14.93
C PRO A 180 3.43 7.43 15.12
N GLU A 181 4.19 6.45 14.62
CA GLU A 181 5.65 6.37 14.73
C GLU A 181 6.39 7.37 13.83
N PHE A 182 5.72 7.97 12.83
CA PHE A 182 6.26 8.99 11.93
C PHE A 182 5.77 10.41 12.26
N MET A 183 4.93 10.57 13.29
CA MET A 183 4.38 11.89 13.65
C MET A 183 5.44 12.93 14.04
N SER A 184 6.62 12.50 14.47
CA SER A 184 7.76 13.39 14.76
C SER A 184 8.27 14.15 13.53
N LEU A 185 7.99 13.66 12.33
CA LEU A 185 8.34 14.29 11.06
C LEU A 185 7.27 15.28 10.57
N VAL A 186 6.13 15.37 11.27
CA VAL A 186 5.06 16.31 10.94
C VAL A 186 5.36 17.68 11.56
N ASN A 187 5.13 18.74 10.78
CA ASN A 187 5.27 20.11 11.27
C ASN A 187 4.41 20.34 12.54
N SER A 188 4.99 21.02 13.54
CA SER A 188 4.38 21.23 14.86
C SER A 188 2.97 21.84 14.82
N ASN A 189 2.69 22.75 13.87
CA ASN A 189 1.37 23.37 13.76
C ASN A 189 0.31 22.37 13.28
N LEU A 190 0.66 21.49 12.34
CA LEU A 190 -0.24 20.44 11.87
C LEU A 190 -0.38 19.34 12.92
N LEU A 191 0.72 18.96 13.57
CA LEU A 191 0.74 17.99 14.65
C LEU A 191 -0.19 18.42 15.79
N SER A 192 -0.12 19.69 16.22
CA SER A 192 -1.01 20.24 17.26
C SER A 192 -2.49 20.03 16.92
N LYS A 193 -2.89 20.30 15.67
CA LYS A 193 -4.27 20.11 15.21
C LYS A 193 -4.67 18.64 15.13
N MET A 194 -3.76 17.77 14.70
CA MET A 194 -3.98 16.33 14.72
C MET A 194 -4.25 15.84 16.14
N MET A 195 -3.48 16.33 17.13
CA MET A 195 -3.60 15.90 18.52
C MET A 195 -4.96 16.25 19.16
N GLU A 196 -5.63 17.32 18.72
CA GLU A 196 -6.98 17.67 19.21
C GLU A 196 -8.01 16.54 18.97
N ILE A 197 -7.86 15.82 17.86
CA ILE A 197 -8.76 14.74 17.43
C ILE A 197 -8.11 13.34 17.51
N SER A 198 -6.97 13.23 18.20
CA SER A 198 -6.25 11.96 18.41
C SER A 198 -6.64 11.26 19.72
N ASN A 199 -6.72 9.93 19.72
CA ASN A 199 -6.82 9.14 20.94
C ASN A 199 -5.44 8.99 21.63
N GLU A 200 -5.38 8.24 22.73
CA GLU A 200 -4.14 8.02 23.51
C GLU A 200 -3.03 7.34 22.69
N ASP A 201 -3.41 6.51 21.72
CA ASP A 201 -2.52 5.78 20.81
C ASP A 201 -2.17 6.60 19.54
N ARG A 202 -2.60 7.87 19.47
CA ARG A 202 -2.39 8.80 18.34
C ARG A 202 -3.09 8.39 17.03
N PHE A 203 -4.14 7.59 17.12
CA PHE A 203 -5.10 7.36 16.04
C PHE A 203 -6.25 8.36 16.09
N VAL A 204 -7.03 8.49 15.02
CA VAL A 204 -8.20 9.39 14.97
C VAL A 204 -9.29 8.85 15.89
N LYS A 205 -9.82 9.69 16.80
CA LYS A 205 -10.90 9.25 17.71
C LYS A 205 -12.15 8.86 16.92
N LYS A 206 -12.89 7.87 17.42
CA LYS A 206 -14.03 7.23 16.71
C LYS A 206 -15.13 8.20 16.28
N GLU A 207 -15.33 9.29 17.02
CA GLU A 207 -16.31 10.32 16.72
C GLU A 207 -15.98 11.19 15.49
N TYR A 208 -14.76 11.11 14.93
CA TYR A 208 -14.32 11.93 13.80
C TYR A 208 -14.24 11.20 12.46
N TRP A 209 -14.41 9.88 12.42
CA TRP A 209 -14.26 9.11 11.17
C TRP A 209 -15.46 8.22 10.81
N LYS A 210 -16.53 8.26 11.61
CA LYS A 210 -17.84 7.67 11.29
C LYS A 210 -18.81 8.74 10.81
#